data_AF-A0A357SZQ0-F1
#
_entry.id   AF-A0A357SZQ0-F1
#
_cell.length_a   1.000
_cell.length_b   1.000
_cell.length_c   1.000
_cell.angle_alpha   90.00
_cell.angle_beta   90.00
_cell.angle_gamma   90.00
#
_symmetry.space_group_name_H-M   'P 1'
#
loop_
_entity.id
_entity.type
_entity.pdbx_description
1 polymer ?
#
loop_
_entity_poly.entity_id
_entity_poly.type
_entity_poly.pdbx_seq_one_letter_code
_entity_poly.pdbx_strand_id
1 'polypeptide(L)'
;MNVQKEKNISTVLWSILGLAVVVMLISYPEQAFQSALEGLKVWWEIVLPALLPFFIIADVLMGLGVVSFLGTLLEPLMRPLFNVPGEGAFAFAMGLASGYPLGARISAELYRRGLCSRTETERLICFSNTADPIFMIGAVAVGMFGNASV
;
A
#
# COMPACT_ATOMS: atom_id res chain seq x y z
N MET A 1 -9.80 -14.58 -37.05
CA MET A 1 -8.59 -13.75 -37.29
C MET A 1 -8.82 -12.26 -36.95
N ASN A 2 -9.58 -11.93 -35.88
CA ASN A 2 -9.97 -10.54 -35.55
C ASN A 2 -9.56 -10.06 -34.14
N VAL A 3 -8.89 -10.89 -33.33
CA VAL A 3 -8.47 -10.52 -31.97
C VAL A 3 -7.13 -9.75 -31.94
N GLN A 4 -6.36 -9.78 -33.04
CA GLN A 4 -5.03 -9.14 -33.10
C GLN A 4 -5.09 -7.61 -33.34
N LYS A 5 -6.19 -7.08 -33.87
CA LYS A 5 -6.26 -5.68 -34.37
C LYS A 5 -6.55 -4.66 -33.26
N GLU A 6 -7.29 -5.03 -32.22
CA GLU A 6 -7.62 -4.13 -31.11
C GLU A 6 -6.45 -3.88 -30.15
N LYS A 7 -5.51 -4.82 -30.01
CA LYS A 7 -4.32 -4.64 -29.17
C LYS A 7 -3.40 -3.52 -29.67
N ASN A 8 -3.35 -3.25 -30.99
CA ASN A 8 -2.45 -2.25 -31.55
C ASN A 8 -2.87 -0.80 -31.27
N ILE A 9 -4.18 -0.49 -31.23
CA ILE A 9 -4.63 0.89 -30.97
C ILE A 9 -4.37 1.29 -29.52
N SER A 10 -4.65 0.40 -28.56
CA SER A 10 -4.36 0.64 -27.15
C SER A 10 -2.87 0.86 -26.91
N THR A 11 -2.01 0.01 -27.50
CA THR A 11 -0.55 0.18 -27.39
C THR A 11 -0.08 1.52 -27.98
N VAL A 12 -0.57 1.91 -29.17
CA VAL A 12 -0.23 3.20 -29.78
C VAL A 12 -0.68 4.37 -28.90
N LEU A 13 -1.88 4.32 -28.31
CA LEU A 13 -2.38 5.32 -27.37
C LEU A 13 -1.45 5.45 -26.15
N TRP A 14 -1.08 4.33 -25.51
CA TRP A 14 -0.15 4.34 -24.38
C TRP A 14 1.23 4.87 -24.75
N SER A 15 1.73 4.56 -25.95
CA SER A 15 3.00 5.09 -26.45
C SER A 15 2.94 6.59 -26.70
N ILE A 16 1.85 7.11 -27.27
CA ILE A 16 1.65 8.56 -27.48
C ILE A 16 1.56 9.28 -26.14
N LEU A 17 0.81 8.73 -25.18
CA LEU A 17 0.71 9.28 -23.82
C LEU A 17 2.08 9.32 -23.13
N GLY A 18 2.84 8.23 -23.22
CA GLY A 18 4.20 8.16 -22.69
C GLY A 18 5.12 9.20 -23.33
N LEU A 19 5.07 9.35 -24.65
CA LEU A 19 5.85 10.37 -25.37
C LEU A 19 5.46 11.78 -24.95
N ALA A 20 4.16 12.06 -24.76
CA ALA A 20 3.68 13.35 -24.29
C ALA A 20 4.24 13.69 -22.90
N VAL A 21 4.26 12.73 -21.97
CA VAL A 21 4.87 12.91 -20.63
C VAL A 21 6.36 13.23 -20.75
N VAL A 22 7.10 12.52 -21.62
CA VAL A 22 8.52 12.78 -21.85
C VAL A 22 8.76 14.20 -22.40
N VAL A 23 7.96 14.63 -23.38
CA VAL A 23 8.05 16.00 -23.93
C VAL A 23 7.75 17.04 -22.86
N MET A 24 6.78 16.80 -21.98
CA MET A 24 6.48 17.68 -20.84
C MET A 24 7.66 17.77 -19.86
N LEU A 25 8.30 16.65 -19.52
CA LEU A 25 9.47 16.64 -18.64
C LEU A 25 10.66 17.42 -19.23
N ILE A 26 10.88 17.31 -20.55
CA ILE A 26 11.95 18.04 -21.26
C ILE A 26 11.63 19.53 -21.38
N SER A 27 10.34 19.87 -21.56
CA SER A 27 9.89 21.26 -21.75
C SER A 27 9.78 22.03 -20.43
N TYR A 28 9.55 21.33 -19.31
CA TYR A 28 9.37 21.91 -17.97
C TYR A 28 10.27 21.24 -16.90
N PRO A 29 11.61 21.23 -17.10
CA PRO A 29 12.52 20.49 -16.24
C PRO A 29 12.60 21.07 -14.82
N GLU A 30 12.51 22.39 -14.68
CA GLU A 30 12.55 23.06 -13.36
C GLU A 30 11.31 22.70 -12.54
N GLN A 31 10.11 22.78 -13.14
CA GLN A 31 8.87 22.42 -12.46
C GLN A 31 8.86 20.93 -12.08
N ALA A 32 9.31 20.06 -12.98
CA ALA A 32 9.43 18.64 -12.69
C ALA A 32 10.39 18.37 -11.51
N PHE A 33 11.53 19.05 -11.48
CA PHE A 33 12.51 18.93 -10.40
C PHE A 33 11.97 19.45 -9.06
N GLN A 34 11.37 20.64 -9.05
CA GLN A 34 10.79 21.22 -7.83
C GLN A 34 9.65 20.36 -7.27
N SER A 35 8.73 19.90 -8.13
CA SER A 35 7.65 19.00 -7.70
C SER A 35 8.17 17.66 -7.16
N ALA A 36 9.26 17.12 -7.74
CA ALA A 36 9.91 15.93 -7.20
C ALA A 36 10.53 16.21 -5.81
N LEU A 37 11.14 17.37 -5.61
CA LEU A 37 11.71 17.79 -4.33
C LEU A 37 10.63 17.97 -3.25
N GLU A 38 9.50 18.58 -3.61
CA GLU A 38 8.32 18.71 -2.74
C GLU A 38 7.76 17.35 -2.34
N GLY A 39 7.58 16.44 -3.31
CA GLY A 39 7.15 15.06 -3.04
C GLY A 39 8.11 14.33 -2.11
N LEU A 40 9.43 14.53 -2.29
CA LEU A 40 10.44 13.95 -1.41
C LEU A 40 10.36 14.50 0.01
N LYS A 41 10.15 15.81 0.18
CA LYS A 41 9.96 16.43 1.50
C LYS A 41 8.74 15.86 2.19
N VAL A 42 7.61 15.75 1.50
CA VAL A 42 6.38 15.15 2.06
C VAL A 42 6.63 13.71 2.51
N TRP A 43 7.31 12.93 1.68
CA TRP A 43 7.66 11.56 2.04
C TRP A 43 8.58 11.50 3.27
N TRP A 44 9.63 12.32 3.30
CA TRP A 44 10.64 12.32 4.37
C TRP A 44 10.10 12.85 5.70
N GLU A 45 9.36 13.96 5.68
CA GLU A 45 8.94 14.66 6.89
C GLU A 45 7.66 14.07 7.50
N ILE A 46 6.83 13.41 6.69
CA ILE A 46 5.52 12.96 7.13
C ILE A 46 5.37 11.44 6.97
N VAL A 47 5.48 10.92 5.75
CA VAL A 47 5.17 9.50 5.48
C VAL A 47 6.14 8.55 6.18
N LEU A 48 7.45 8.81 6.10
CA LEU A 48 8.47 7.98 6.71
C LEU A 48 8.35 7.91 8.24
N PRO A 49 8.34 9.03 9.00
CA PRO A 49 8.23 8.99 10.45
C PRO A 49 6.89 8.46 10.94
N ALA A 50 5.80 8.65 10.17
CA ALA A 50 4.50 8.09 10.52
C ALA A 50 4.49 6.55 10.40
N LEU A 51 5.05 5.99 9.34
CA LEU A 51 4.95 4.55 9.04
C LEU A 51 6.06 3.70 9.66
N LEU A 52 7.27 4.24 9.83
CA LEU A 52 8.44 3.50 10.31
C LEU A 52 8.22 2.80 11.67
N PRO A 53 7.62 3.44 12.69
CA PRO A 53 7.33 2.79 13.96
C PRO A 53 6.45 1.54 13.79
N PHE A 54 5.42 1.62 12.93
CA PHE A 54 4.53 0.50 12.67
C PHE A 54 5.22 -0.64 11.91
N PHE A 55 6.14 -0.33 10.98
CA PHE A 55 6.97 -1.35 10.33
C PHE A 55 7.81 -2.12 11.34
N ILE A 56 8.48 -1.41 12.24
CA ILE A 56 9.34 -2.02 13.27
C ILE A 56 8.51 -2.89 14.21
N ILE A 57 7.38 -2.37 14.72
CA ILE A 57 6.51 -3.11 15.62
C ILE A 57 5.96 -4.36 14.94
N ALA A 58 5.50 -4.25 13.69
CA ALA A 58 5.00 -5.39 12.94
C ALA A 58 6.06 -6.49 12.77
N ASP A 59 7.30 -6.10 12.42
CA ASP A 59 8.40 -7.06 12.23
C ASP A 59 8.80 -7.72 13.57
N VAL A 60 8.84 -6.96 14.67
CA VAL A 60 9.09 -7.49 16.02
C VAL A 60 8.00 -8.47 16.44
N LEU A 61 6.72 -8.12 16.31
CA LEU A 61 5.59 -8.98 16.68
C LEU A 61 5.54 -10.26 15.83
N MET A 62 5.85 -10.15 14.54
CA MET A 62 5.99 -11.32 13.66
C MET A 62 7.17 -12.20 14.07
N GLY A 63 8.31 -11.61 14.46
CA GLY A 63 9.49 -12.34 14.94
C GLY A 63 9.27 -13.05 16.29
N LEU A 64 8.47 -12.44 17.17
CA LEU A 64 8.11 -13.01 18.48
C LEU A 64 7.02 -14.10 18.40
N GLY A 65 6.43 -14.33 17.22
CA GLY A 65 5.34 -15.30 17.05
C GLY A 65 3.97 -14.83 17.55
N VAL A 66 3.85 -13.56 17.98
CA VAL A 66 2.58 -12.96 18.45
C VAL A 66 1.54 -12.99 17.34
N VAL A 67 1.95 -12.76 16.09
CA VAL A 67 1.05 -12.79 14.93
C VAL A 67 0.44 -14.17 14.70
N SER A 68 1.22 -15.25 14.84
CA SER A 68 0.70 -16.63 14.73
C SER A 68 -0.21 -17.00 15.90
N PHE A 69 0.11 -16.52 17.11
CA PHE A 69 -0.75 -16.69 18.28
C PHE A 69 -2.12 -16.01 18.09
N LEU A 70 -2.10 -14.72 17.72
CA LEU A 70 -3.32 -13.97 17.40
C LEU A 70 -4.05 -14.58 16.21
N GLY A 71 -3.31 -15.09 15.23
CA GLY A 71 -3.89 -15.77 14.08
C GLY A 71 -4.69 -17.00 14.49
N THR A 72 -4.13 -17.85 15.34
CA THR A 72 -4.86 -19.02 15.86
C THR A 72 -6.14 -18.62 16.61
N LEU A 73 -6.09 -17.53 17.38
CA LEU A 73 -7.24 -17.01 18.13
C LEU A 73 -8.33 -16.44 17.20
N LEU A 74 -7.93 -15.78 16.11
CA LEU A 74 -8.82 -15.09 15.18
C LEU A 74 -9.21 -15.93 13.95
N GLU A 75 -8.63 -17.12 13.78
CA GLU A 75 -9.00 -18.10 12.75
C GLU A 75 -10.52 -18.35 12.67
N PRO A 76 -11.26 -18.51 13.80
CA PRO A 76 -12.72 -18.74 13.74
C PRO A 76 -13.51 -17.57 13.17
N LEU A 77 -12.93 -16.37 13.13
CA LEU A 77 -13.53 -15.17 12.53
C LEU A 77 -13.06 -14.99 11.09
N MET A 78 -11.75 -15.05 10.86
CA MET A 78 -11.15 -14.76 9.55
C MET A 78 -11.51 -15.80 8.50
N ARG A 79 -11.53 -17.08 8.87
CA ARG A 79 -11.78 -18.16 7.93
C ARG A 79 -13.21 -18.14 7.34
N PRO A 80 -14.29 -18.04 8.13
CA PRO A 80 -15.64 -18.01 7.56
C PRO A 80 -15.99 -16.68 6.88
N LEU A 81 -15.52 -15.54 7.41
CA LEU A 81 -15.92 -14.23 6.92
C LEU A 81 -15.13 -13.79 5.68
N PHE A 82 -13.83 -14.06 5.66
CA PHE A 82 -12.92 -13.55 4.63
C PHE A 82 -12.21 -14.66 3.84
N ASN A 83 -12.33 -15.92 4.27
CA ASN A 83 -11.66 -17.07 3.66
C ASN A 83 -10.15 -16.85 3.51
N VAL A 84 -9.53 -16.36 4.59
CA VAL A 84 -8.07 -16.21 4.75
C VAL A 84 -7.65 -16.80 6.12
N PRO A 85 -6.37 -17.13 6.31
CA PRO A 85 -5.84 -17.54 7.61
C PRO A 85 -6.01 -16.44 8.65
N GLY A 86 -6.07 -16.85 9.91
CA GLY A 86 -6.22 -16.00 11.07
C GLY A 86 -5.09 -14.99 11.20
N GLU A 87 -3.87 -15.32 10.78
CA GLU A 87 -2.73 -14.39 10.73
C GLU A 87 -3.02 -13.18 9.84
N GLY A 88 -3.91 -13.35 8.85
CA GLY A 88 -4.43 -12.26 8.03
C GLY A 88 -5.18 -11.20 8.85
N ALA A 89 -5.70 -11.53 10.04
CA ALA A 89 -6.30 -10.54 10.94
C ALA A 89 -5.30 -9.47 11.36
N PHE A 90 -4.02 -9.83 11.53
CA PHE A 90 -2.99 -8.87 11.87
C PHE A 90 -2.74 -7.89 10.70
N ALA A 91 -2.64 -8.40 9.47
CA ALA A 91 -2.52 -7.55 8.29
C ALA A 91 -3.73 -6.63 8.12
N PHE A 92 -4.94 -7.14 8.37
CA PHE A 92 -6.17 -6.34 8.33
C PHE A 92 -6.19 -5.25 9.40
N ALA A 93 -5.88 -5.58 10.65
CA ALA A 93 -5.85 -4.63 11.75
C ALA A 93 -4.80 -3.53 11.54
N MET A 94 -3.59 -3.91 11.13
CA MET A 94 -2.52 -2.95 10.82
C MET A 94 -2.86 -2.11 9.58
N GLY A 95 -3.57 -2.69 8.61
CA GLY A 95 -4.14 -1.98 7.48
C GLY A 95 -5.13 -0.89 7.86
N LEU A 96 -6.04 -1.19 8.80
CA LEU A 96 -6.99 -0.20 9.32
C LEU A 96 -6.33 0.86 10.22
N ALA A 97 -5.26 0.49 10.92
CA ALA A 97 -4.58 1.39 11.86
C ALA A 97 -3.54 2.31 11.20
N SER A 98 -2.92 1.88 10.09
CA SER A 98 -1.79 2.60 9.49
C SER A 98 -1.86 2.72 7.96
N GLY A 99 -2.88 2.10 7.35
CA GLY A 99 -3.19 2.24 5.93
C GLY A 99 -2.12 1.82 4.95
N TYR A 100 -2.13 2.49 3.79
CA TYR A 100 -1.18 2.25 2.72
C TYR A 100 0.24 2.69 3.14
N PRO A 101 1.29 1.88 2.90
CA PRO A 101 1.32 0.57 2.26
C PRO A 101 1.44 -0.61 3.25
N LEU A 102 1.18 -0.38 4.55
CA LEU A 102 1.53 -1.34 5.60
C LEU A 102 0.77 -2.66 5.49
N GLY A 103 -0.55 -2.61 5.31
CA GLY A 103 -1.36 -3.82 5.18
C GLY A 103 -0.94 -4.70 4.01
N ALA A 104 -0.61 -4.09 2.86
CA ALA A 104 -0.06 -4.81 1.72
C ALA A 104 1.33 -5.41 2.01
N ARG A 105 2.21 -4.66 2.69
CA ARG A 105 3.56 -5.14 3.07
C ARG A 105 3.47 -6.33 4.03
N ILE A 106 2.62 -6.27 5.04
CA ILE A 106 2.42 -7.38 5.99
C ILE A 106 1.81 -8.58 5.28
N SER A 107 0.81 -8.38 4.41
CA SER A 107 0.21 -9.48 3.64
C SER A 107 1.26 -10.20 2.79
N ALA A 108 2.14 -9.46 2.12
CA ALA A 108 3.26 -10.02 1.37
C ALA A 108 4.27 -10.75 2.26
N GLU A 109 4.49 -10.28 3.49
CA GLU A 109 5.37 -10.94 4.45
C GLU A 109 4.79 -12.25 4.98
N LEU A 110 3.48 -12.30 5.27
CA LEU A 110 2.78 -13.53 5.65
C LEU A 110 2.90 -14.60 4.55
N TYR A 111 2.78 -14.21 3.28
CA TYR A 111 3.03 -15.08 2.13
C TYR A 111 4.47 -15.60 2.10
N ARG A 112 5.46 -14.71 2.25
CA ARG A 112 6.90 -15.08 2.25
C ARG A 112 7.25 -16.06 3.36
N ARG A 113 6.57 -15.95 4.51
CA ARG A 113 6.73 -16.87 5.65
C ARG A 113 5.93 -18.16 5.52
N GLY A 114 5.16 -18.34 4.44
CA GLY A 114 4.34 -19.52 4.21
C GLY A 114 3.10 -19.61 5.10
N LEU A 115 2.70 -18.51 5.75
CA LEU A 115 1.51 -18.43 6.61
C LEU A 115 0.23 -18.19 5.79
N CYS A 116 0.37 -17.74 4.54
CA CYS A 116 -0.73 -17.57 3.60
C CYS A 116 -0.36 -18.17 2.25
N SER A 117 -1.34 -18.78 1.57
CA SER A 117 -1.21 -19.10 0.15
C SER A 117 -1.27 -17.83 -0.70
N ARG A 118 -0.87 -17.94 -1.96
CA ARG A 118 -0.95 -16.84 -2.92
C ARG A 118 -2.37 -16.27 -3.03
N THR A 119 -3.37 -17.13 -3.20
CA THR A 119 -4.76 -16.71 -3.36
C THR A 119 -5.31 -16.05 -2.09
N GLU A 120 -4.96 -16.57 -0.91
CA GLU A 120 -5.35 -15.94 0.36
C GLU A 120 -4.70 -14.57 0.52
N THR A 121 -3.45 -14.43 0.09
CA THR A 121 -2.72 -13.15 0.12
C THR A 121 -3.32 -12.14 -0.85
N GLU A 122 -3.66 -12.56 -2.07
CA GLU A 122 -4.33 -11.72 -3.06
C GLU A 122 -5.67 -11.19 -2.53
N ARG A 123 -6.47 -12.04 -1.87
CA ARG A 123 -7.69 -11.61 -1.18
C ARG A 123 -7.40 -10.65 -0.03
N LEU A 124 -6.43 -11.00 0.82
CA LEU A 124 -6.09 -10.23 2.01
C LEU A 124 -5.73 -8.80 1.63
N ILE A 125 -4.91 -8.61 0.60
CA ILE A 125 -4.50 -7.29 0.10
C ILE A 125 -5.71 -6.44 -0.33
N CYS A 126 -6.78 -7.05 -0.87
CA CYS A 126 -7.96 -6.31 -1.32
C CYS A 126 -8.69 -5.58 -0.19
N PHE A 127 -8.58 -6.04 1.05
CA PHE A 127 -9.29 -5.44 2.19
C PHE A 127 -8.38 -5.02 3.35
N SER A 128 -7.11 -5.41 3.35
CA SER A 128 -6.11 -4.94 4.33
C SER A 128 -5.42 -3.66 3.90
N ASN A 129 -5.64 -3.18 2.68
CA ASN A 129 -4.95 -2.02 2.14
C ASN A 129 -5.97 -0.88 1.98
N THR A 130 -6.02 0.02 2.98
CA THR A 130 -7.01 1.11 3.06
C THR A 130 -6.34 2.46 3.25
N ALA A 131 -7.00 3.54 2.79
CA ALA A 131 -6.60 4.91 3.15
C ALA A 131 -7.21 5.17 4.52
N ASP A 132 -6.46 4.85 5.56
CA ASP A 132 -6.97 4.92 6.92
C ASP A 132 -7.07 6.39 7.40
N PRO A 133 -7.89 6.65 8.43
CA PRO A 133 -8.04 8.01 8.96
C PRO A 133 -6.73 8.65 9.45
N ILE A 134 -5.78 7.87 9.99
CA ILE A 134 -4.49 8.39 10.45
C ILE A 134 -3.64 8.83 9.25
N PHE A 135 -3.59 8.05 8.17
CA PHE A 135 -2.93 8.47 6.93
C PHE A 135 -3.63 9.70 6.32
N MET A 136 -4.95 9.70 6.24
CA MET A 136 -5.70 10.82 5.65
C MET A 136 -5.55 12.12 6.47
N ILE A 137 -5.54 12.05 7.79
CA ILE A 137 -5.37 13.23 8.64
C ILE A 137 -3.89 13.65 8.68
N GLY A 138 -2.98 12.73 8.96
CA GLY A 138 -1.56 13.03 9.13
C GLY A 138 -0.86 13.35 7.81
N ALA A 139 -0.92 12.43 6.84
CA ALA A 139 -0.20 12.58 5.58
C ALA A 139 -0.89 13.57 4.64
N VAL A 140 -2.21 13.42 4.45
CA VAL A 140 -2.93 14.24 3.46
C VAL A 140 -3.31 15.60 4.04
N ALA A 141 -4.08 15.67 5.12
CA ALA A 141 -4.58 16.96 5.63
C ALA A 141 -3.47 17.83 6.25
N VAL A 142 -2.74 17.31 7.23
CA VAL A 142 -1.65 18.05 7.89
C VAL A 142 -0.45 18.16 6.94
N GLY A 143 -0.04 17.05 6.34
CA GLY A 143 1.18 16.99 5.55
C GLY A 143 1.11 17.67 4.19
N MET A 144 0.16 17.28 3.35
CA MET A 144 0.06 17.81 1.97
C MET A 144 -0.69 19.14 1.91
N PHE A 145 -1.75 19.30 2.70
CA PHE A 145 -2.57 20.52 2.69
C PHE A 145 -2.19 21.55 3.76
N GLY A 146 -1.27 21.22 4.68
CA GLY A 146 -0.87 22.13 5.75
C GLY A 146 -2.01 22.49 6.72
N ASN A 147 -3.08 21.70 6.76
CA ASN A 147 -4.29 22.00 7.53
C ASN A 147 -4.41 21.08 8.74
N ALA A 148 -4.01 21.61 9.91
CA ALA A 148 -4.11 20.92 11.20
C ALA A 148 -5.45 21.10 11.91
N SER A 149 -6.44 21.74 11.26
CA SER A 149 -7.76 22.05 11.85
C SER A 149 -8.79 20.92 11.66
N VAL A 150 -8.35 19.75 11.20
CA VAL A 150 -9.20 18.58 10.87
C VAL A 150 -9.47 17.74 12.10
#